data_AF-A0AAD4RBX5-F1
#
_entry.id   AF-A0AAD4RBX5-F1
#
_cell.length_a   1.000
_cell.length_b   1.000
_cell.length_c   1.000
_cell.angle_alpha   90.00
_cell.angle_beta   90.00
_cell.angle_gamma   90.00
#
_symmetry.space_group_name_H-M   'P 1'
#
loop_
_entity.id
_entity.type
_entity.pdbx_description
1 polymer ?
#
loop_
_entity_poly.entity_id
_entity_poly.type
_entity_poly.pdbx_seq_one_letter_code
_entity_poly.pdbx_strand_id
1 'polypeptide(L)'
;MPIPYLHLNNLLSRVIPARSHQVFRFASFRRKYLTSENMALPSGKAFVWRRYEKATSKKPAEEQVEIAFDYKAASGNLERITMVRPLAGDFESTKSRIQHKIGSIHNPQLKKKTKKAKMDAEVATEVPAQDSVTVSITDSSGQLSVADKTGVTNFDAFYDEKSSRLCINSAYFQFVRNFPYIEKLALALSPIVGCPVPPSLDWRQDCDPPTSVDFQWYVTNEANISIASHDDEEFLTDPDFTFAGNGEFFCPAKEHAGKWLHLRLKIQRDEDWAIKSTAFRNHAVMDLDGEFMFEKRQREHCAEKLVGNRCRFVSYNVLADLYLDLKQEQSNLFFPYCPKEYQPASYRYPVVLKELKGYNADLMFLQEVDFRFYKRFLENFLSECGFTSEFQSKANVVNEGLVIAYNISKFRQVTSTSPSMIRLSELIDTDKYPENTDIVSLLDHQEHAPIKALLFEKPTVVQLVLIETLNGKPVLAVNTHLVCDPAYEMVKTIQALLCVRFISRIKKELDLRDIQILFAGDFNSLPDSAVVQLFTQGFVDAENPVWSGMGLSAKEDCIYESLAGYPEYTNYTKWDTDLGFCGCIDYIWASPAVSVEKVVPMPDHSLVTKHTAIPSAYQPSDHLPLICDVKI
;
A
#
# COMPACT_ATOMS: atom_id res chain seq x y z
N MET A 1 -37.06 -3.31 -10.15
CA MET A 1 -36.53 -4.66 -9.87
C MET A 1 -35.02 -4.55 -9.85
N PRO A 2 -34.30 -5.14 -8.89
CA PRO A 2 -32.84 -5.18 -8.95
C PRO A 2 -32.44 -5.87 -10.27
N ILE A 3 -31.57 -5.22 -11.04
CA ILE A 3 -31.03 -5.80 -12.26
C ILE A 3 -30.25 -7.05 -11.85
N PRO A 4 -30.44 -8.20 -12.51
CA PRO A 4 -29.72 -9.41 -12.12
C PRO A 4 -28.22 -9.14 -12.21
N TYR A 5 -27.51 -9.20 -11.07
CA TYR A 5 -26.07 -8.93 -10.97
C TYR A 5 -25.23 -9.72 -12.00
N LEU A 6 -25.69 -10.90 -12.43
CA LEU A 6 -25.05 -11.67 -13.50
C LEU A 6 -25.09 -10.98 -14.87
N HIS A 7 -26.17 -10.26 -15.18
CA HIS A 7 -26.31 -9.55 -16.46
C HIS A 7 -25.35 -8.35 -16.53
N LEU A 8 -25.23 -7.63 -15.41
CA LEU A 8 -24.36 -6.45 -15.30
C LEU A 8 -22.87 -6.82 -15.31
N ASN A 9 -22.47 -7.91 -14.63
CA ASN A 9 -21.12 -8.47 -14.73
C ASN A 9 -20.76 -8.91 -16.17
N ASN A 10 -21.71 -9.49 -16.90
CA ASN A 10 -21.51 -9.91 -18.30
C ASN A 10 -21.47 -8.73 -19.29
N LEU A 11 -22.15 -7.63 -19.00
CA LEU A 11 -22.06 -6.39 -19.77
C LEU A 11 -20.72 -5.71 -19.53
N LEU A 12 -20.31 -5.56 -18.27
CA LEU A 12 -19.05 -4.91 -17.91
C LEU A 12 -17.83 -5.67 -18.44
N SER A 13 -17.83 -7.01 -18.42
CA SER A 13 -16.72 -7.81 -18.97
C SER A 13 -16.56 -7.72 -20.49
N ARG A 14 -17.60 -7.30 -21.22
CA ARG A 14 -17.55 -7.06 -22.69
C ARG A 14 -16.97 -5.70 -23.05
N VAL A 15 -17.11 -4.75 -22.14
CA VAL A 15 -16.76 -3.33 -22.36
C VAL A 15 -15.40 -3.00 -21.75
N ILE A 16 -15.08 -3.67 -20.64
CA ILE A 16 -13.87 -3.45 -19.86
C ILE A 16 -13.00 -4.70 -20.01
N PRO A 17 -11.85 -4.59 -20.69
CA PRO A 17 -10.97 -5.73 -20.87
C PRO A 17 -10.48 -6.27 -19.52
N ALA A 18 -10.73 -7.56 -19.26
CA ALA A 18 -10.19 -8.24 -18.09
C ALA A 18 -8.66 -8.29 -18.19
N ARG A 19 -7.97 -7.48 -17.37
CA ARG A 19 -6.51 -7.61 -17.21
C ARG A 19 -6.23 -8.57 -16.06
N SER A 20 -5.46 -9.61 -16.35
CA SER A 20 -4.86 -10.47 -15.33
C SER A 20 -3.99 -9.63 -14.42
N HIS A 21 -4.11 -9.83 -13.10
CA HIS A 21 -3.15 -9.27 -12.16
C HIS A 21 -1.77 -9.83 -12.52
N GLN A 22 -0.90 -9.02 -13.13
CA GLN A 22 0.51 -9.33 -13.05
C GLN A 22 0.91 -9.12 -11.59
N VAL A 23 1.23 -10.22 -10.94
CA VAL A 23 1.94 -10.23 -9.66
C VAL A 23 3.23 -9.44 -9.88
N PHE A 24 3.27 -8.20 -9.40
CA PHE A 24 4.49 -7.40 -9.39
C PHE A 24 5.54 -8.21 -8.63
N ARG A 25 6.55 -8.70 -9.36
CA ARG A 25 7.68 -9.39 -8.75
C ARG A 25 8.50 -8.35 -7.99
N PHE A 26 8.47 -8.43 -6.67
CA PHE A 26 9.31 -7.62 -5.80
C PHE A 26 10.78 -7.80 -6.16
N ALA A 27 11.43 -6.72 -6.60
CA ALA A 27 12.88 -6.63 -6.56
C ALA A 27 13.28 -6.43 -5.09
N SER A 28 13.96 -7.42 -4.51
CA SER A 28 14.50 -7.37 -3.16
C SER A 28 15.66 -6.37 -3.10
N PHE A 29 15.34 -5.09 -2.85
CA PHE A 29 16.36 -4.10 -2.56
C PHE A 29 16.86 -4.25 -1.14
N ARG A 30 18.04 -4.88 -1.00
CA ARG A 30 18.81 -4.96 0.23
C ARG A 30 19.30 -3.58 0.63
N ARG A 31 18.71 -2.98 1.67
CA ARG A 31 19.40 -2.05 2.57
C ARG A 31 19.45 -2.70 3.94
N LYS A 32 20.66 -2.89 4.46
CA LYS A 32 20.92 -3.45 5.79
C LYS A 32 20.49 -2.43 6.84
N TYR A 33 19.38 -2.69 7.51
CA TYR A 33 19.05 -2.12 8.81
C TYR A 33 18.85 -3.30 9.76
N LEU A 34 19.66 -3.38 10.81
CA LEU A 34 19.57 -4.45 11.81
C LEU A 34 18.35 -4.19 12.71
N THR A 35 17.31 -4.99 12.53
CA THR A 35 16.28 -5.34 13.54
C THR A 35 16.34 -6.85 13.70
N SER A 36 16.00 -7.42 14.86
CA SER A 36 15.99 -8.88 15.07
C SER A 36 15.28 -9.59 13.92
N GLU A 37 16.04 -10.16 12.97
CA GLU A 37 15.51 -10.58 11.67
C GLU A 37 14.50 -11.74 11.80
N ASN A 38 14.53 -12.44 12.94
CA ASN A 38 13.79 -13.67 13.17
C ASN A 38 12.61 -13.48 14.12
N MET A 39 11.50 -14.15 13.83
CA MET A 39 10.37 -14.30 14.75
C MET A 39 10.81 -15.07 16.00
N ALA A 40 10.42 -14.58 17.18
CA ALA A 40 10.55 -15.36 18.41
C ALA A 40 9.50 -16.48 18.39
N LEU A 41 9.97 -17.70 18.61
CA LEU A 41 9.17 -18.92 18.54
C LEU A 41 9.04 -19.52 19.95
N PRO A 42 7.89 -20.11 20.30
CA PRO A 42 7.69 -20.74 21.59
C PRO A 42 8.67 -21.89 21.81
N SER A 43 9.13 -22.02 23.06
CA SER A 43 9.98 -23.13 23.49
C SER A 43 9.26 -24.48 23.32
N GLY A 44 10.03 -25.54 23.05
CA GLY A 44 9.49 -26.90 22.92
C GLY A 44 8.76 -27.16 21.58
N LYS A 45 8.91 -26.28 20.60
CA LYS A 45 8.34 -26.44 19.25
C LYS A 45 9.41 -26.31 18.18
N ALA A 46 9.22 -27.06 17.08
CA ALA A 46 10.03 -27.03 15.88
C ALA A 46 9.16 -26.60 14.70
N PHE A 47 9.38 -25.36 14.26
CA PHE A 47 8.67 -24.79 13.13
C PHE A 47 9.30 -25.28 11.83
N VAL A 48 8.46 -25.73 10.92
CA VAL A 48 8.86 -26.33 9.65
C VAL A 48 8.09 -25.65 8.54
N TRP A 49 8.80 -25.14 7.54
CA TRP A 49 8.20 -24.47 6.39
C TRP A 49 8.66 -25.08 5.08
N ARG A 50 7.72 -25.25 4.15
CA ARG A 50 8.04 -25.65 2.78
C ARG A 50 8.36 -24.39 2.01
N ARG A 51 9.52 -24.36 1.36
CA ARG A 51 9.99 -23.24 0.57
C ARG A 51 10.23 -23.66 -0.86
N TYR A 52 10.00 -22.72 -1.78
CA TYR A 52 10.33 -22.91 -3.18
C TYR A 52 11.50 -21.98 -3.55
N GLU A 53 12.69 -22.55 -3.79
CA GLU A 53 13.80 -21.77 -4.32
C GLU A 53 13.69 -21.70 -5.85
N LYS A 54 13.61 -20.48 -6.40
CA LYS A 54 13.53 -20.28 -7.85
C LYS A 54 14.86 -20.65 -8.51
N ALA A 55 14.78 -21.22 -9.70
CA ALA A 55 15.95 -21.52 -10.51
C ALA A 55 16.80 -20.25 -10.72
N THR A 56 18.12 -20.41 -10.61
CA THR A 56 19.10 -19.40 -10.99
C THR A 56 19.93 -19.92 -12.16
N SER A 57 20.73 -19.07 -12.80
CA SER A 57 21.67 -19.51 -13.84
C SER A 57 22.68 -20.57 -13.37
N LYS A 58 22.78 -20.81 -12.05
CA LYS A 58 23.72 -21.76 -11.44
C LYS A 58 23.05 -22.97 -10.75
N LYS A 59 21.74 -22.95 -10.51
CA LYS A 59 21.03 -24.01 -9.78
C LYS A 59 19.59 -24.18 -10.28
N PRO A 60 19.10 -25.43 -10.45
CA PRO A 60 17.70 -25.67 -10.76
C PRO A 60 16.79 -25.18 -9.62
N ALA A 61 15.51 -24.96 -9.93
CA ALA A 61 14.52 -24.72 -8.90
C ALA A 61 14.40 -25.98 -8.04
N GLU A 62 14.36 -25.80 -6.72
CA GLU A 62 14.35 -26.91 -5.78
C GLU A 62 13.42 -26.57 -4.61
N GLU A 63 12.60 -27.54 -4.23
CA GLU A 63 11.82 -27.44 -3.01
C GLU A 63 12.70 -27.70 -1.80
N GLN A 64 12.51 -26.89 -0.77
CA GLN A 64 13.30 -26.93 0.44
C GLN A 64 12.40 -27.01 1.67
N VAL A 65 12.96 -27.56 2.73
CA VAL A 65 12.41 -27.44 4.08
C VAL A 65 13.27 -26.47 4.88
N GLU A 66 12.64 -25.47 5.48
CA GLU A 66 13.24 -24.62 6.50
C GLU A 66 12.76 -25.09 7.87
N ILE A 67 13.70 -25.26 8.81
CA ILE A 67 13.42 -25.74 10.16
C ILE A 67 13.99 -24.72 11.14
N ALA A 68 13.18 -24.29 12.11
CA ALA A 68 13.60 -23.42 13.20
C ALA A 68 13.06 -23.87 14.57
N PHE A 69 13.93 -23.88 15.58
CA PHE A 69 13.56 -24.10 16.98
C PHE A 69 14.59 -23.46 17.91
N ASP A 70 14.18 -23.16 19.14
CA ASP A 70 15.10 -22.72 20.20
C ASP A 70 15.55 -23.91 21.03
N TYR A 71 16.87 -24.07 21.18
CA TYR A 71 17.47 -25.11 21.99
C TYR A 71 18.09 -24.50 23.24
N LYS A 72 17.70 -24.99 24.42
CA LYS A 72 18.28 -24.56 25.69
C LYS A 72 19.61 -25.27 25.93
N ALA A 73 20.71 -24.51 25.86
CA ALA A 73 22.04 -25.01 26.16
C ALA A 73 22.18 -25.38 27.64
N ALA A 74 23.18 -26.19 27.97
CA ALA A 74 23.52 -26.54 29.36
C ALA A 74 23.85 -25.31 30.24
N SER A 75 24.28 -24.21 29.62
CA SER A 75 24.49 -22.91 30.30
C SER A 75 23.19 -22.20 30.70
N GLY A 76 22.03 -22.70 30.27
CA GLY A 76 20.72 -22.08 30.48
C GLY A 76 20.29 -21.15 29.34
N ASN A 77 21.20 -20.75 28.44
CA ASN A 77 20.89 -19.85 27.33
C ASN A 77 20.08 -20.56 26.24
N LEU A 78 19.08 -19.88 25.69
CA LEU A 78 18.36 -20.31 24.50
C LEU A 78 19.16 -19.94 23.24
N GLU A 79 19.48 -20.92 22.40
CA GLU A 79 20.10 -20.70 21.10
C GLU A 79 19.14 -21.10 19.96
N ARG A 80 18.92 -20.14 19.04
CA ARG A 80 18.13 -20.37 17.82
C ARG A 80 18.87 -21.29 16.84
N ILE A 81 18.29 -22.45 16.57
CA ILE A 81 18.73 -23.33 15.49
C ILE A 81 17.84 -23.11 14.27
N THR A 82 18.43 -22.62 13.18
CA THR A 82 17.76 -22.52 11.87
C THR A 82 18.54 -23.28 10.81
N MET A 83 17.87 -24.00 9.92
CA MET A 83 18.50 -24.60 8.74
C MET A 83 17.54 -24.76 7.58
N VAL A 84 18.09 -24.75 6.36
CA VAL A 84 17.36 -24.99 5.12
C VAL A 84 17.99 -26.20 4.43
N ARG A 85 17.16 -27.14 3.97
CA ARG A 85 17.59 -28.41 3.38
C ARG A 85 16.74 -28.74 2.15
N PRO A 86 17.29 -29.43 1.14
CA PRO A 86 16.49 -29.99 0.05
C PRO A 86 15.36 -30.88 0.57
N LEU A 87 14.14 -30.67 0.10
CA LEU A 87 12.98 -31.42 0.55
C LEU A 87 13.07 -32.91 0.17
N ALA A 88 13.56 -33.20 -1.04
CA ALA A 88 13.87 -34.56 -1.51
C ALA A 88 15.23 -35.08 -1.02
N GLY A 89 15.99 -34.27 -0.25
CA GLY A 89 17.28 -34.66 0.27
C GLY A 89 17.18 -35.70 1.38
N ASP A 90 18.25 -36.47 1.56
CA ASP A 90 18.36 -37.47 2.62
C ASP A 90 18.27 -36.85 4.02
N PHE A 91 17.42 -37.44 4.88
CA PHE A 91 17.20 -36.98 6.25
C PHE A 91 18.38 -37.31 7.18
N GLU A 92 19.15 -38.37 6.91
CA GLU A 92 20.30 -38.74 7.75
C GLU A 92 21.39 -37.65 7.72
N SER A 93 21.61 -37.07 6.53
CA SER A 93 22.41 -35.86 6.38
C SER A 93 21.85 -34.65 7.15
N THR A 94 20.53 -34.54 7.33
CA THR A 94 19.89 -33.50 8.16
C THR A 94 20.10 -33.76 9.65
N LYS A 95 19.95 -34.99 10.13
CA LYS A 95 20.28 -35.37 11.51
C LYS A 95 21.73 -35.03 11.85
N SER A 96 22.66 -35.43 10.99
CA SER A 96 24.10 -35.12 11.15
C SER A 96 24.36 -33.62 11.30
N ARG A 97 23.59 -32.79 10.58
CA ARG A 97 23.70 -31.33 10.67
C ARG A 97 23.13 -30.78 11.97
N ILE A 98 22.02 -31.32 12.46
CA ILE A 98 21.44 -30.97 13.77
C ILE A 98 22.44 -31.36 14.87
N GLN A 99 22.95 -32.59 14.86
CA GLN A 99 23.95 -33.09 15.81
C GLN A 99 25.18 -32.20 15.86
N HIS A 100 25.73 -31.82 14.70
CA HIS A 100 26.87 -30.91 14.64
C HIS A 100 26.53 -29.52 15.22
N LYS A 101 25.36 -28.95 14.89
CA LYS A 101 24.97 -27.63 15.43
C LYS A 101 24.84 -27.67 16.95
N ILE A 102 24.15 -28.66 17.51
CA ILE A 102 23.98 -28.83 18.95
C ILE A 102 25.30 -29.14 19.64
N GLY A 103 26.11 -30.04 19.08
CA GLY A 103 27.44 -30.35 19.61
C GLY A 103 28.36 -29.12 19.65
N SER A 104 28.23 -28.20 18.68
CA SER A 104 28.97 -26.94 18.67
C SER A 104 28.50 -25.93 19.73
N ILE A 105 27.28 -26.09 20.26
CA ILE A 105 26.75 -25.31 21.39
C ILE A 105 27.32 -25.87 22.69
N HIS A 106 27.31 -27.19 22.86
CA HIS A 106 27.88 -27.84 24.05
C HIS A 106 29.40 -27.65 24.14
N ASN A 107 30.12 -27.62 23.01
CA ASN A 107 31.57 -27.43 22.97
C ASN A 107 31.99 -26.33 21.97
N PRO A 108 32.07 -25.06 22.41
CA PRO A 108 32.42 -23.91 21.57
C PRO A 108 33.80 -24.00 20.90
N GLN A 109 34.72 -24.84 21.39
CA GLN A 109 36.05 -25.02 20.78
C GLN A 109 35.99 -25.67 19.38
N LEU A 110 34.91 -26.40 19.06
CA LEU A 110 34.65 -26.95 17.73
C LEU A 110 34.41 -25.86 16.67
N LYS A 111 33.83 -24.69 17.04
CA LYS A 111 33.63 -23.54 16.13
C LYS A 111 34.97 -22.91 15.66
N LYS A 112 36.04 -23.01 16.46
CA LYS A 112 37.38 -22.48 16.11
C LYS A 112 38.17 -23.41 15.19
N LYS A 113 38.02 -24.74 15.33
CA LYS A 113 38.70 -25.72 14.46
C LYS A 113 38.19 -25.70 13.01
N THR A 114 36.88 -25.45 12.78
CA THR A 114 36.31 -25.36 11.41
C THR A 114 36.77 -24.13 10.62
N LYS A 115 37.12 -23.02 11.29
CA LYS A 115 37.72 -21.84 10.63
C LYS A 115 39.18 -22.07 10.22
N LYS A 116 39.91 -22.90 10.98
CA LYS A 116 41.33 -23.23 10.72
C LYS A 116 41.48 -24.39 9.72
N ALA A 117 40.58 -25.38 9.74
CA ALA A 117 40.54 -26.50 8.79
C ALA A 117 40.15 -26.10 7.35
N LYS A 118 39.73 -24.86 7.12
CA LYS A 118 39.56 -24.31 5.76
C LYS A 118 40.87 -23.78 5.16
N MET A 119 41.95 -23.71 5.94
CA MET A 119 43.28 -23.26 5.49
C MET A 119 44.27 -24.40 5.31
N ASP A 120 44.18 -25.49 6.08
CA ASP A 120 45.09 -26.62 5.94
C ASP A 120 44.29 -27.92 5.76
N ALA A 121 44.42 -28.52 4.57
CA ALA A 121 44.01 -29.88 4.30
C ALA A 121 45.07 -30.84 4.87
N GLU A 122 44.62 -32.01 5.32
CA GLU A 122 45.38 -33.11 5.93
C GLU A 122 45.65 -32.96 7.44
N VAL A 123 44.84 -33.65 8.24
CA VAL A 123 45.23 -34.84 9.02
C VAL A 123 44.01 -35.23 9.87
N ALA A 124 43.53 -36.45 9.67
CA ALA A 124 42.51 -37.07 10.49
C ALA A 124 43.10 -37.36 11.88
N THR A 125 42.49 -36.80 12.92
CA THR A 125 42.69 -37.26 14.30
C THR A 125 41.32 -37.40 14.96
N GLU A 126 41.06 -38.62 15.42
CA GLU A 126 39.86 -39.01 16.17
C GLU A 126 39.74 -38.19 17.45
N VAL A 127 38.54 -37.68 17.72
CA VAL A 127 38.18 -36.94 18.93
C VAL A 127 37.53 -37.92 19.92
N PRO A 128 37.81 -37.85 21.24
CA PRO A 128 37.31 -38.83 22.21
C PRO A 128 35.79 -38.77 22.37
N ALA A 129 35.19 -39.94 22.61
CA ALA A 129 33.76 -40.13 22.85
C ALA A 129 33.34 -39.66 24.26
N GLN A 130 32.69 -38.51 24.34
CA GLN A 130 31.70 -38.16 25.37
C GLN A 130 30.83 -37.00 24.82
N ASP A 131 29.51 -37.13 24.97
CA ASP A 131 28.41 -36.31 24.40
C ASP A 131 28.02 -36.59 22.93
N SER A 132 27.64 -37.84 22.60
CA SER A 132 26.96 -38.11 21.32
C SER A 132 25.54 -37.53 21.34
N VAL A 133 25.33 -36.39 20.70
CA VAL A 133 23.98 -35.82 20.50
C VAL A 133 23.14 -36.82 19.70
N THR A 134 22.03 -37.30 20.26
CA THR A 134 21.07 -38.14 19.53
C THR A 134 19.98 -37.29 18.91
N VAL A 135 19.58 -37.61 17.67
CA VAL A 135 18.50 -36.92 16.96
C VAL A 135 17.60 -37.96 16.33
N SER A 136 16.30 -37.92 16.61
CA SER A 136 15.30 -38.81 16.03
C SER A 136 13.97 -38.09 15.82
N ILE A 137 13.06 -38.71 15.07
CA ILE A 137 11.68 -38.24 14.90
C ILE A 137 10.74 -39.23 15.56
N THR A 138 9.79 -38.72 16.33
CA THR A 138 8.80 -39.54 17.03
C THR A 138 7.37 -39.16 16.67
N ASP A 139 6.46 -40.11 16.88
CA ASP A 139 5.03 -39.84 16.92
C ASP A 139 4.64 -39.11 18.23
N SER A 140 3.33 -38.87 18.39
CA SER A 140 2.79 -38.13 19.55
C SER A 140 2.90 -38.92 20.86
N SER A 141 3.03 -40.24 20.78
CA SER A 141 3.25 -41.15 21.91
C SER A 141 4.73 -41.26 22.31
N GLY A 142 5.65 -40.70 21.50
CA GLY A 142 7.09 -40.75 21.72
C GLY A 142 7.76 -42.00 21.14
N GLN A 143 7.04 -42.82 20.38
CA GLN A 143 7.63 -43.94 19.64
C GLN A 143 8.34 -43.44 18.37
N LEU A 144 9.44 -44.10 18.00
CA LEU A 144 10.19 -43.76 16.79
C LEU A 144 9.30 -43.85 15.55
N SER A 145 9.27 -42.77 14.77
CA SER A 145 8.55 -42.72 13.50
C SER A 145 9.23 -43.62 12.46
N VAL A 146 8.46 -44.04 11.44
CA VAL A 146 8.96 -44.76 10.26
C VAL A 146 10.07 -43.96 9.54
N ALA A 147 10.14 -42.66 9.79
CA ALA A 147 11.18 -41.74 9.31
C ALA A 147 12.60 -42.00 9.87
N ASP A 148 12.77 -42.89 10.85
CA ASP A 148 14.10 -43.27 11.37
C ASP A 148 14.75 -44.45 10.62
N LYS A 149 14.16 -44.88 9.49
CA LYS A 149 14.71 -45.89 8.58
C LYS A 149 15.73 -45.26 7.61
N THR A 150 16.67 -46.04 7.10
CA THR A 150 17.61 -45.59 6.06
C THR A 150 16.88 -45.26 4.75
N GLY A 151 17.24 -44.16 4.08
CA GLY A 151 16.68 -43.78 2.78
C GLY A 151 15.41 -42.91 2.84
N VAL A 152 15.10 -42.33 4.00
CA VAL A 152 13.98 -41.42 4.21
C VAL A 152 14.36 -39.99 3.78
N THR A 153 13.46 -39.32 3.07
CA THR A 153 13.69 -37.93 2.64
C THR A 153 13.30 -36.94 3.73
N ASN A 154 13.75 -35.68 3.61
CA ASN A 154 13.28 -34.62 4.50
C ASN A 154 11.75 -34.41 4.40
N PHE A 155 11.13 -34.66 3.24
CA PHE A 155 9.67 -34.64 3.12
C PHE A 155 9.01 -35.64 4.05
N ASP A 156 9.40 -36.91 3.95
CA ASP A 156 8.86 -37.99 4.77
C ASP A 156 9.13 -37.75 6.27
N ALA A 157 10.31 -37.22 6.59
CA ALA A 157 10.68 -36.91 7.95
C ALA A 157 9.79 -35.81 8.57
N PHE A 158 9.60 -34.69 7.88
CA PHE A 158 8.95 -33.52 8.46
C PHE A 158 7.47 -33.36 8.13
N TYR A 159 6.96 -33.99 7.07
CA TYR A 159 5.57 -33.82 6.60
C TYR A 159 4.72 -35.09 6.62
N ASP A 160 5.27 -36.25 6.97
CA ASP A 160 4.46 -37.45 7.25
C ASP A 160 3.56 -37.22 8.47
N GLU A 161 2.29 -37.63 8.37
CA GLU A 161 1.28 -37.45 9.41
C GLU A 161 1.64 -38.18 10.73
N LYS A 162 2.42 -39.25 10.66
CA LYS A 162 2.90 -40.02 11.82
C LYS A 162 4.12 -39.39 12.48
N SER A 163 4.79 -38.47 11.80
CA SER A 163 5.91 -37.70 12.36
C SER A 163 5.36 -36.48 13.08
N SER A 164 5.57 -36.36 14.38
CA SER A 164 4.97 -35.27 15.18
C SER A 164 5.98 -34.45 15.98
N ARG A 165 7.13 -35.03 16.32
CA ARG A 165 8.13 -34.40 17.18
C ARG A 165 9.54 -34.68 16.69
N LEU A 166 10.41 -33.68 16.81
CA LEU A 166 11.85 -33.82 16.76
C LEU A 166 12.35 -34.10 18.19
N CYS A 167 13.07 -35.20 18.39
CA CYS A 167 13.71 -35.53 19.64
C CYS A 167 15.21 -35.26 19.53
N ILE A 168 15.76 -34.46 20.44
CA ILE A 168 17.21 -34.21 20.56
C ILE A 168 17.62 -34.58 21.97
N ASN A 169 18.44 -35.62 22.12
CA ASN A 169 18.72 -36.24 23.41
C ASN A 169 17.43 -36.69 24.11
N SER A 170 17.00 -35.98 25.16
CA SER A 170 15.76 -36.21 25.89
C SER A 170 14.74 -35.06 25.72
N ALA A 171 15.05 -34.06 24.90
CA ALA A 171 14.19 -32.91 24.67
C ALA A 171 13.31 -33.15 23.43
N TYR A 172 12.01 -32.91 23.58
CA TYR A 172 11.02 -33.05 22.51
C TYR A 172 10.61 -31.67 21.99
N PHE A 173 10.56 -31.55 20.66
CA PHE A 173 10.10 -30.37 19.95
C PHE A 173 8.93 -30.75 19.05
N GLN A 174 7.72 -30.28 19.36
CA GLN A 174 6.54 -30.54 18.54
C GLN A 174 6.63 -29.83 17.19
N PHE A 175 6.32 -30.53 16.10
CA PHE A 175 6.31 -29.92 14.78
C PHE A 175 5.14 -28.96 14.60
N VAL A 176 5.46 -27.75 14.13
CA VAL A 176 4.49 -26.75 13.69
C VAL A 176 4.76 -26.47 12.22
N ARG A 177 3.85 -26.88 11.34
CA ARG A 177 4.06 -26.86 9.89
C ARG A 177 3.44 -25.62 9.27
N ASN A 178 4.16 -25.02 8.32
CA ASN A 178 3.70 -23.90 7.49
C ASN A 178 3.11 -22.72 8.28
N PHE A 179 3.57 -22.52 9.52
CA PHE A 179 3.08 -21.45 10.39
C PHE A 179 3.21 -20.06 9.71
N PRO A 180 2.30 -19.11 9.95
CA PRO A 180 2.37 -17.79 9.34
C PRO A 180 3.72 -17.13 9.62
N TYR A 181 4.39 -16.67 8.57
CA TYR A 181 5.71 -16.09 8.68
C TYR A 181 5.73 -14.70 8.07
N ILE A 182 6.16 -13.73 8.87
CA ILE A 182 6.37 -12.37 8.40
C ILE A 182 7.78 -12.29 7.82
N GLU A 183 7.89 -12.03 6.53
CA GLU A 183 9.19 -11.81 5.88
C GLU A 183 9.77 -10.45 6.29
N LYS A 184 8.94 -9.40 6.28
CA LYS A 184 9.38 -8.05 6.63
C LYS A 184 8.39 -7.34 7.55
N LEU A 185 8.94 -6.72 8.60
CA LEU A 185 8.20 -5.84 9.51
C LEU A 185 9.03 -4.58 9.77
N ALA A 186 8.48 -3.40 9.49
CA ALA A 186 9.18 -2.14 9.72
C ALA A 186 8.22 -0.98 10.03
N LEU A 187 8.65 -0.08 10.89
CA LEU A 187 8.06 1.25 11.04
C LEU A 187 8.85 2.24 10.18
N ALA A 188 8.23 2.75 9.12
CA ALA A 188 8.89 3.59 8.12
C ALA A 188 8.33 5.03 8.03
N LEU A 189 7.19 5.29 8.66
CA LEU A 189 6.57 6.61 8.72
C LEU A 189 6.94 7.29 10.03
N SER A 190 7.16 8.60 9.96
CA SER A 190 7.56 9.42 11.10
C SER A 190 6.41 9.43 12.13
N PRO A 191 6.67 9.05 13.39
CA PRO A 191 5.66 9.16 14.44
C PRO A 191 5.48 10.62 14.81
N ILE A 192 4.32 11.17 14.49
CA ILE A 192 3.94 12.56 14.78
C ILE A 192 2.67 12.53 15.64
N VAL A 193 2.59 13.40 16.64
CA VAL A 193 1.42 13.47 17.53
C VAL A 193 0.12 13.66 16.72
N GLY A 194 -0.83 12.77 16.97
CA GLY A 194 -2.14 12.71 16.32
C GLY A 194 -2.14 12.12 14.90
N CYS A 195 -0.98 11.79 14.32
CA CYS A 195 -0.89 11.17 13.00
C CYS A 195 -0.88 9.63 13.08
N PRO A 196 -1.64 8.92 12.25
CA PRO A 196 -1.56 7.45 12.16
C PRO A 196 -0.20 6.95 11.66
N VAL A 197 0.31 5.92 12.33
CA VAL A 197 1.56 5.22 11.98
C VAL A 197 1.26 3.73 11.73
N PRO A 198 0.85 3.36 10.51
CA PRO A 198 0.76 1.95 10.12
C PRO A 198 2.17 1.33 9.91
N PRO A 199 2.36 0.05 10.27
CA PRO A 199 3.58 -0.68 9.94
C PRO A 199 3.60 -1.13 8.48
N SER A 200 4.80 -1.29 7.92
CA SER A 200 5.00 -2.03 6.67
C SER A 200 5.17 -3.50 7.02
N LEU A 201 4.24 -4.33 6.54
CA LEU A 201 4.16 -5.76 6.84
C LEU A 201 4.09 -6.58 5.55
N ASP A 202 5.09 -7.45 5.32
CA ASP A 202 5.11 -8.39 4.20
C ASP A 202 5.05 -9.83 4.75
N TRP A 203 3.97 -10.55 4.43
CA TRP A 203 3.81 -11.98 4.74
C TRP A 203 4.50 -12.84 3.69
N ARG A 204 5.07 -13.96 4.12
CA ARG A 204 5.56 -14.98 3.20
C ARG A 204 4.38 -15.70 2.56
N GLN A 205 4.38 -15.83 1.23
CA GLN A 205 3.24 -16.37 0.47
C GLN A 205 3.11 -17.90 0.51
N ASP A 206 4.15 -18.62 0.95
CA ASP A 206 4.22 -20.08 1.04
C ASP A 206 3.82 -20.62 2.43
N CYS A 207 3.14 -19.80 3.23
CA CYS A 207 2.68 -20.14 4.57
C CYS A 207 1.16 -20.13 4.64
N ASP A 208 0.66 -20.79 5.67
CA ASP A 208 -0.73 -20.68 6.00
C ASP A 208 -1.04 -19.30 6.61
N PRO A 209 -2.28 -18.77 6.45
CA PRO A 209 -2.68 -17.51 7.04
C PRO A 209 -2.82 -17.60 8.57
N PRO A 210 -2.61 -16.50 9.30
CA PRO A 210 -2.86 -16.48 10.75
C PRO A 210 -4.35 -16.59 11.07
N THR A 211 -4.67 -17.20 12.20
CA THR A 211 -6.02 -17.13 12.80
C THR A 211 -6.28 -15.74 13.36
N SER A 212 -5.27 -15.12 13.97
CA SER A 212 -5.32 -13.73 14.40
C SER A 212 -3.92 -13.13 14.53
N VAL A 213 -3.86 -11.81 14.49
CA VAL A 213 -2.63 -11.03 14.72
C VAL A 213 -2.96 -9.90 15.68
N ASP A 214 -2.31 -9.90 16.83
CA ASP A 214 -2.45 -8.86 17.84
C ASP A 214 -1.30 -7.85 17.71
N PHE A 215 -1.67 -6.60 17.41
CA PHE A 215 -0.74 -5.49 17.21
C PHE A 215 -0.64 -4.70 18.51
N GLN A 216 0.50 -4.83 19.19
CA GLN A 216 0.74 -4.21 20.49
C GLN A 216 1.82 -3.13 20.36
N TRP A 217 1.47 -1.92 20.76
CA TRP A 217 2.35 -0.75 20.68
C TRP A 217 2.90 -0.40 22.05
N TYR A 218 4.20 -0.09 22.07
CA TYR A 218 4.94 0.30 23.25
C TYR A 218 5.74 1.57 22.96
N VAL A 219 6.03 2.32 24.01
CA VAL A 219 6.96 3.45 23.97
C VAL A 219 8.10 3.24 24.96
N THR A 220 9.27 3.77 24.62
CA THR A 220 10.47 3.72 25.46
C THR A 220 11.20 5.06 25.46
N ASN A 221 12.00 5.33 26.49
CA ASN A 221 12.80 6.55 26.60
C ASN A 221 14.15 6.46 25.89
N GLU A 222 14.50 5.29 25.33
CA GLU A 222 15.80 5.07 24.70
C GLU A 222 15.67 4.62 23.24
N ALA A 223 16.52 5.16 22.37
CA ALA A 223 16.44 4.95 20.93
C ALA A 223 16.77 3.53 20.45
N ASN A 224 17.58 2.79 21.21
CA ASN A 224 18.23 1.56 20.74
C ASN A 224 18.14 0.39 21.70
N ILE A 225 17.10 0.33 22.53
CA ILE A 225 16.86 -0.87 23.33
C ILE A 225 16.51 -2.02 22.39
N SER A 226 17.37 -3.04 22.39
CA SER A 226 17.08 -4.31 21.76
C SER A 226 16.21 -5.13 22.70
N ILE A 227 15.15 -5.75 22.18
CA ILE A 227 14.50 -6.83 22.92
C ILE A 227 15.53 -7.95 23.07
N ALA A 228 16.05 -8.11 24.28
CA ALA A 228 17.07 -9.11 24.59
C ALA A 228 16.45 -10.51 24.74
N SER A 229 15.17 -10.61 25.10
CA SER A 229 14.51 -11.86 25.42
C SER A 229 13.68 -12.41 24.25
N HIS A 230 13.77 -13.73 24.05
CA HIS A 230 12.82 -14.48 23.21
C HIS A 230 11.60 -14.95 24.01
N ASP A 231 11.54 -14.59 25.29
CA ASP A 231 10.48 -14.96 26.22
C ASP A 231 9.42 -13.86 26.30
N ASP A 232 8.14 -14.25 26.14
CA ASP A 232 6.99 -13.35 26.17
C ASP A 232 6.84 -12.70 27.57
N GLU A 233 7.03 -13.46 28.64
CA GLU A 233 6.85 -12.97 30.01
C GLU A 233 7.95 -12.00 30.43
N GLU A 234 9.18 -12.24 29.98
CA GLU A 234 10.32 -11.36 30.27
C GLU A 234 10.14 -10.00 29.58
N PHE A 235 9.68 -9.95 28.33
CA PHE A 235 9.39 -8.68 27.66
C PHE A 235 8.26 -7.91 28.34
N LEU A 236 7.17 -8.58 28.72
CA LEU A 236 6.02 -7.95 29.38
C LEU A 236 6.34 -7.37 30.76
N THR A 237 7.47 -7.74 31.35
CA THR A 237 7.95 -7.25 32.64
C THR A 237 9.13 -6.29 32.52
N ASP A 238 9.57 -5.99 31.31
CA ASP A 238 10.67 -5.05 31.05
C ASP A 238 10.24 -3.61 31.37
N PRO A 239 10.85 -2.94 32.38
CA PRO A 239 10.48 -1.60 32.80
C PRO A 239 10.76 -0.52 31.73
N ASP A 240 11.59 -0.82 30.73
CA ASP A 240 11.97 0.15 29.70
C ASP A 240 10.90 0.30 28.60
N PHE A 241 9.91 -0.60 28.57
CA PHE A 241 8.80 -0.57 27.63
C PHE A 241 7.49 -0.28 28.34
N THR A 242 6.86 0.84 27.99
CA THR A 242 5.50 1.18 28.47
C THR A 242 4.49 0.84 27.40
N PHE A 243 3.50 0.01 27.73
CA PHE A 243 2.38 -0.28 26.83
C PHE A 243 1.60 1.00 26.48
N ALA A 244 1.40 1.24 25.19
CA ALA A 244 0.78 2.46 24.66
C ALA A 244 -0.59 2.21 24.01
N GLY A 245 -0.85 0.99 23.54
CA GLY A 245 -2.15 0.63 22.97
C GLY A 245 -2.10 -0.55 22.01
N ASN A 246 -3.26 -0.89 21.47
CA ASN A 246 -3.41 -1.93 20.45
C ASN A 246 -3.98 -1.35 19.15
N GLY A 247 -3.76 -2.03 18.02
CA GLY A 247 -4.38 -1.74 16.72
C GLY A 247 -3.42 -1.83 15.56
N GLU A 248 -3.94 -2.05 14.34
CA GLU A 248 -3.09 -2.23 13.15
C GLU A 248 -2.25 -1.00 12.79
N PHE A 249 -2.62 0.17 13.30
CA PHE A 249 -1.82 1.39 13.30
C PHE A 249 -1.92 2.07 14.66
N PHE A 250 -0.96 2.93 14.97
CA PHE A 250 -0.95 3.71 16.21
C PHE A 250 -1.00 5.22 15.94
N CYS A 251 -1.75 5.96 16.74
CA CYS A 251 -1.79 7.42 16.69
C CYS A 251 -1.16 7.97 17.97
N PRO A 252 0.12 8.42 17.94
CA PRO A 252 0.77 8.93 19.14
C PRO A 252 0.02 10.12 19.75
N ALA A 253 -0.37 10.03 21.02
CA ALA A 253 -0.83 11.18 21.81
C ALA A 253 0.33 12.03 22.34
N LYS A 254 0.05 13.24 22.86
CA LYS A 254 1.05 14.18 23.41
C LYS A 254 1.94 13.57 24.50
N GLU A 255 1.41 12.67 25.32
CA GLU A 255 2.17 11.96 26.37
C GLU A 255 3.26 11.01 25.83
N HIS A 256 3.23 10.71 24.53
CA HIS A 256 4.26 9.92 23.84
C HIS A 256 5.36 10.79 23.23
N ALA A 257 5.20 12.12 23.19
CA ALA A 257 6.20 13.02 22.64
C ALA A 257 7.58 12.81 23.28
N GLY A 258 8.62 12.78 22.46
CA GLY A 258 10.00 12.53 22.91
C GLY A 258 10.31 11.07 23.28
N LYS A 259 9.37 10.13 23.14
CA LYS A 259 9.59 8.69 23.33
C LYS A 259 9.76 7.97 21.99
N TRP A 260 10.40 6.80 21.98
CA TRP A 260 10.60 5.97 20.80
C TRP A 260 9.52 4.92 20.69
N LEU A 261 9.02 4.72 19.47
CA LEU A 261 7.89 3.83 19.18
C LEU A 261 8.37 2.42 18.87
N HIS A 262 7.74 1.44 19.51
CA HIS A 262 8.00 0.02 19.34
C HIS A 262 6.70 -0.72 19.04
N LEU A 263 6.74 -1.65 18.08
CA LEU A 263 5.63 -2.51 17.69
C LEU A 263 6.00 -3.97 17.94
N ARG A 264 5.09 -4.68 18.60
CA ARG A 264 5.16 -6.12 18.83
C ARG A 264 3.90 -6.78 18.24
N LEU A 265 4.12 -7.74 17.35
CA LEU A 265 3.05 -8.53 16.72
C LEU A 265 3.03 -9.92 17.34
N LYS A 266 1.92 -10.29 17.98
CA LYS A 266 1.66 -11.66 18.42
C LYS A 266 0.77 -12.35 17.37
N ILE A 267 1.35 -13.33 16.70
CA ILE A 267 0.75 -14.03 15.57
C ILE A 267 0.24 -15.36 16.11
N GLN A 268 -1.04 -15.65 15.91
CA GLN A 268 -1.68 -16.88 16.36
C GLN A 268 -2.13 -17.70 15.16
N ARG A 269 -1.92 -19.01 15.23
CA ARG A 269 -2.59 -19.99 14.36
C ARG A 269 -2.93 -21.21 15.21
N ASP A 270 -4.21 -21.53 15.29
CA ASP A 270 -4.71 -22.60 16.16
C ASP A 270 -4.21 -22.40 17.61
N GLU A 271 -3.60 -23.41 18.22
CA GLU A 271 -2.99 -23.36 19.56
C GLU A 271 -1.53 -22.84 19.56
N ASP A 272 -0.99 -22.53 18.39
CA ASP A 272 0.38 -22.08 18.17
C ASP A 272 0.51 -20.58 18.02
N TRP A 273 1.64 -20.03 18.46
CA TRP A 273 1.92 -18.61 18.35
C TRP A 273 3.38 -18.32 18.00
N ALA A 274 3.63 -17.11 17.52
CA ALA A 274 4.97 -16.55 17.37
C ALA A 274 4.91 -15.03 17.54
N ILE A 275 6.06 -14.42 17.85
CA ILE A 275 6.16 -12.96 18.03
C ILE A 275 7.12 -12.39 17.00
N LYS A 276 6.77 -11.23 16.42
CA LYS A 276 7.73 -10.40 15.68
C LYS A 276 7.65 -8.96 16.15
N SER A 277 8.81 -8.34 16.33
CA SER A 277 8.91 -6.99 16.86
C SER A 277 9.75 -6.08 15.96
N THR A 278 9.48 -4.78 16.02
CA THR A 278 10.24 -3.75 15.32
C THR A 278 10.15 -2.42 16.06
N ALA A 279 11.08 -1.51 15.78
CA ALA A 279 11.11 -0.17 16.39
C ALA A 279 11.33 0.90 15.32
N PHE A 280 10.79 2.09 15.56
CA PHE A 280 11.13 3.27 14.77
C PHE A 280 12.40 3.91 15.35
N ARG A 281 13.44 4.09 14.53
CA ARG A 281 14.79 4.43 15.01
C ARG A 281 15.30 5.80 14.59
N ASN A 282 14.62 6.47 13.65
CA ASN A 282 15.17 7.69 13.06
C ASN A 282 15.13 8.86 14.05
N HIS A 283 14.04 8.99 14.81
CA HIS A 283 13.84 10.00 15.84
C HIS A 283 12.70 9.56 16.78
N ALA A 284 12.58 10.20 17.94
CA ALA A 284 11.45 10.03 18.85
C ALA A 284 10.14 10.62 18.26
N VAL A 285 8.99 10.30 18.86
CA VAL A 285 7.68 10.87 18.51
C VAL A 285 7.77 12.40 18.51
N MET A 286 7.44 13.01 17.38
CA MET A 286 7.46 14.46 17.17
C MET A 286 6.18 15.09 17.70
N ASP A 287 6.32 16.18 18.45
CA ASP A 287 5.24 17.11 18.79
C ASP A 287 5.54 18.43 18.07
N LEU A 288 4.67 18.82 17.15
CA LEU A 288 4.85 20.04 16.35
C LEU A 288 4.20 21.22 17.09
N ASP A 289 4.88 22.37 17.09
CA ASP A 289 4.36 23.61 17.66
C ASP A 289 3.27 24.24 16.76
N GLY A 290 2.10 23.61 16.69
CA GLY A 290 0.98 24.10 15.89
C GLY A 290 -0.09 23.06 15.58
N GLU A 291 -1.13 23.51 14.88
CA GLU A 291 -2.21 22.68 14.35
C GLU A 291 -2.01 22.51 12.83
N PHE A 292 -2.28 21.31 12.29
CA PHE A 292 -2.29 21.09 10.84
C PHE A 292 -3.41 21.90 10.19
N MET A 293 -3.17 22.44 8.99
CA MET A 293 -4.10 23.38 8.34
C MET A 293 -5.53 22.82 8.18
N PHE A 294 -5.65 21.52 7.93
CA PHE A 294 -6.93 20.84 7.72
C PHE A 294 -7.73 20.58 9.01
N GLU A 295 -7.13 20.64 10.20
CA GLU A 295 -7.82 20.25 11.45
C GLU A 295 -9.00 21.17 11.78
N LYS A 296 -8.89 22.47 11.48
CA LYS A 296 -10.03 23.40 11.61
C LYS A 296 -11.20 22.96 10.72
N ARG A 297 -10.93 22.63 9.45
CA ARG A 297 -11.96 22.14 8.49
C ARG A 297 -12.59 20.85 9.01
N GLN A 298 -11.78 19.93 9.52
CA GLN A 298 -12.27 18.67 10.09
C GLN A 298 -13.20 18.92 11.28
N ARG A 299 -12.75 19.70 12.26
CA ARG A 299 -13.51 19.99 13.49
C ARG A 299 -14.80 20.77 13.23
N GLU A 300 -14.76 21.78 12.36
CA GLU A 300 -15.91 22.67 12.14
C GLU A 300 -16.91 22.13 11.11
N HIS A 301 -16.49 21.23 10.22
CA HIS A 301 -17.31 20.83 9.08
C HIS A 301 -17.45 19.33 8.87
N CYS A 302 -16.51 18.53 9.39
CA CYS A 302 -16.45 17.10 9.12
C CYS A 302 -16.43 16.22 10.39
N ALA A 303 -16.69 16.78 11.57
CA ALA A 303 -16.55 16.09 12.84
C ALA A 303 -17.40 14.82 12.95
N GLU A 304 -18.60 14.83 12.34
CA GLU A 304 -19.52 13.71 12.35
C GLU A 304 -19.58 12.99 10.99
N LYS A 305 -19.78 11.67 11.05
CA LYS A 305 -20.14 10.86 9.89
C LYS A 305 -21.57 11.18 9.47
N LEU A 306 -21.80 11.35 8.18
CA LEU A 306 -23.14 11.56 7.64
C LEU A 306 -23.97 10.28 7.73
N VAL A 307 -25.28 10.41 7.96
CA VAL A 307 -26.21 9.29 8.13
C VAL A 307 -27.20 9.18 6.97
N GLY A 308 -27.78 7.98 6.80
CA GLY A 308 -28.79 7.73 5.78
C GLY A 308 -28.23 7.88 4.36
N ASN A 309 -28.94 8.61 3.52
CA ASN A 309 -28.58 8.80 2.11
C ASN A 309 -27.72 10.04 1.83
N ARG A 310 -27.23 10.69 2.88
CA ARG A 310 -26.27 11.79 2.80
C ARG A 310 -24.88 11.21 2.67
N CYS A 311 -24.07 11.68 1.73
CA CYS A 311 -22.71 11.19 1.47
C CYS A 311 -21.73 12.34 1.41
N ARG A 312 -20.55 12.17 1.99
CA ARG A 312 -19.45 13.15 1.90
C ARG A 312 -18.42 12.71 0.87
N PHE A 313 -18.14 13.56 -0.10
CA PHE A 313 -17.18 13.28 -1.15
C PHE A 313 -15.92 14.10 -0.98
N VAL A 314 -14.79 13.49 -1.29
CA VAL A 314 -13.46 14.12 -1.24
C VAL A 314 -12.74 13.88 -2.56
N SER A 315 -12.18 14.92 -3.16
CA SER A 315 -11.17 14.80 -4.24
C SER A 315 -9.88 15.45 -3.80
N TYR A 316 -8.75 14.75 -3.96
CA TYR A 316 -7.47 15.22 -3.45
C TYR A 316 -6.25 14.65 -4.18
N ASN A 317 -5.47 15.52 -4.81
CA ASN A 317 -4.11 15.20 -5.23
C ASN A 317 -3.19 15.20 -4.00
N VAL A 318 -2.61 14.04 -3.65
CA VAL A 318 -1.83 13.86 -2.41
C VAL A 318 -0.32 14.06 -2.60
N LEU A 319 0.11 14.54 -3.77
CA LEU A 319 1.50 14.82 -4.14
C LEU A 319 2.41 13.58 -4.07
N ALA A 320 2.76 13.01 -5.21
CA ALA A 320 3.61 11.82 -5.25
C ALA A 320 5.06 12.15 -4.88
N ASP A 321 5.69 11.27 -4.10
CA ASP A 321 7.09 11.38 -3.69
C ASP A 321 8.05 11.36 -4.90
N LEU A 322 7.64 10.73 -6.00
CA LEU A 322 8.47 10.61 -7.21
C LEU A 322 8.78 11.97 -7.87
N TYR A 323 7.97 13.00 -7.65
CA TYR A 323 8.18 14.34 -8.18
C TYR A 323 9.15 15.17 -7.32
N LEU A 324 9.54 14.66 -6.15
CA LEU A 324 10.38 15.36 -5.19
C LEU A 324 11.84 14.85 -5.29
N ASP A 325 12.69 15.56 -6.02
CA ASP A 325 14.13 15.26 -6.01
C ASP A 325 14.84 15.85 -4.79
N LEU A 326 14.63 15.19 -3.65
CA LEU A 326 15.20 15.59 -2.36
C LEU A 326 16.71 15.34 -2.24
N LYS A 327 17.43 15.04 -3.33
CA LYS A 327 18.91 15.00 -3.31
C LYS A 327 19.52 16.39 -3.49
N GLN A 328 18.77 17.33 -4.04
CA GLN A 328 19.25 18.68 -4.31
C GLN A 328 19.33 19.52 -3.02
N GLU A 329 20.02 20.65 -3.11
CA GLU A 329 20.05 21.68 -2.06
C GLU A 329 18.67 22.36 -1.94
N GLN A 330 18.36 22.90 -0.75
CA GLN A 330 17.05 23.48 -0.44
C GLN A 330 16.55 24.47 -1.49
N SER A 331 17.41 25.36 -1.98
CA SER A 331 17.05 26.39 -2.98
C SER A 331 16.70 25.83 -4.37
N ASN A 332 17.11 24.60 -4.66
CA ASN A 332 16.91 23.95 -5.96
C ASN A 332 15.78 22.92 -5.92
N LEU A 333 15.19 22.66 -4.74
CA LEU A 333 14.04 21.79 -4.61
C LEU A 333 12.84 22.39 -5.35
N PHE A 334 11.90 21.53 -5.74
CA PHE A 334 10.65 21.98 -6.36
C PHE A 334 9.84 22.90 -5.43
N PHE A 335 9.94 22.65 -4.12
CA PHE A 335 9.35 23.48 -3.07
C PHE A 335 10.47 24.10 -2.20
N PRO A 336 11.15 25.17 -2.68
CA PRO A 336 12.32 25.71 -1.98
C PRO A 336 11.97 26.42 -0.67
N TYR A 337 10.71 26.83 -0.49
CA TYR A 337 10.16 27.45 0.72
C TYR A 337 9.84 26.44 1.84
N CYS A 338 9.58 25.18 1.50
CA CYS A 338 9.24 24.15 2.47
C CYS A 338 10.52 23.48 2.99
N PRO A 339 10.81 23.46 4.30
CA PRO A 339 12.01 22.78 4.80
C PRO A 339 12.10 21.32 4.35
N LYS A 340 13.28 20.92 3.89
CA LYS A 340 13.56 19.59 3.31
C LYS A 340 13.17 18.40 4.19
N GLU A 341 13.09 18.58 5.50
CA GLU A 341 12.67 17.53 6.45
C GLU A 341 11.16 17.22 6.43
N TYR A 342 10.33 18.13 5.92
CA TYR A 342 8.86 17.96 5.85
C TYR A 342 8.36 17.51 4.47
N GLN A 343 9.20 17.56 3.45
CA GLN A 343 8.89 17.10 2.09
C GLN A 343 8.90 15.57 1.85
N PRO A 344 9.69 14.73 2.56
CA PRO A 344 9.75 13.32 2.27
C PRO A 344 8.43 12.60 2.55
N ALA A 345 8.13 11.57 1.75
CA ALA A 345 7.03 10.63 2.01
C ALA A 345 6.93 10.15 3.46
N SER A 346 8.05 9.92 4.15
CA SER A 346 8.07 9.47 5.55
C SER A 346 7.43 10.48 6.51
N TYR A 347 7.43 11.77 6.17
CA TYR A 347 6.75 12.82 6.93
C TYR A 347 5.34 13.08 6.37
N ARG A 348 5.18 13.22 5.06
CA ARG A 348 3.90 13.60 4.46
C ARG A 348 2.82 12.54 4.61
N TYR A 349 3.12 11.26 4.40
CA TYR A 349 2.12 10.19 4.47
C TYR A 349 1.36 10.12 5.81
N PRO A 350 2.00 10.10 7.00
CA PRO A 350 1.24 10.09 8.25
C PRO A 350 0.35 11.34 8.42
N VAL A 351 0.75 12.48 7.85
CA VAL A 351 -0.08 13.70 7.81
C VAL A 351 -1.26 13.55 6.83
N VAL A 352 -1.04 12.99 5.64
CA VAL A 352 -2.12 12.64 4.68
C VAL A 352 -3.12 11.67 5.30
N LEU A 353 -2.67 10.64 6.00
CA LEU A 353 -3.55 9.67 6.67
C LEU A 353 -4.40 10.35 7.76
N LYS A 354 -3.83 11.30 8.52
CA LYS A 354 -4.58 12.13 9.49
C LYS A 354 -5.62 13.00 8.79
N GLU A 355 -5.23 13.62 7.69
CA GLU A 355 -6.10 14.49 6.88
C GLU A 355 -7.31 13.71 6.33
N LEU A 356 -7.08 12.58 5.66
CA LEU A 356 -8.13 11.75 5.05
C LEU A 356 -9.09 11.18 6.10
N LYS A 357 -8.56 10.66 7.22
CA LYS A 357 -9.38 10.06 8.29
C LYS A 357 -10.32 11.07 8.93
N GLY A 358 -9.84 12.28 9.22
CA GLY A 358 -10.65 13.29 9.92
C GLY A 358 -11.75 13.91 9.06
N TYR A 359 -11.76 13.69 7.74
CA TYR A 359 -12.87 14.15 6.89
C TYR A 359 -14.12 13.30 7.00
N ASN A 360 -14.07 12.08 7.55
CA ASN A 360 -15.24 11.20 7.66
C ASN A 360 -15.98 11.07 6.30
N ALA A 361 -15.23 10.90 5.22
CA ALA A 361 -15.80 10.79 3.88
C ALA A 361 -16.60 9.50 3.70
N ASP A 362 -17.32 9.41 2.58
CA ASP A 362 -17.99 8.20 2.13
C ASP A 362 -17.51 7.75 0.75
N LEU A 363 -16.97 8.68 -0.05
CA LEU A 363 -16.30 8.40 -1.31
C LEU A 363 -15.11 9.36 -1.46
N MET A 364 -13.94 8.81 -1.77
CA MET A 364 -12.70 9.56 -1.96
C MET A 364 -12.12 9.27 -3.35
N PHE A 365 -11.67 10.31 -4.02
CA PHE A 365 -10.97 10.27 -5.29
C PHE A 365 -9.57 10.86 -5.08
N LEU A 366 -8.53 10.04 -5.11
CA LEU A 366 -7.17 10.49 -4.86
C LEU A 366 -6.32 10.41 -6.13
N GLN A 367 -5.49 11.41 -6.35
CA GLN A 367 -4.52 11.48 -7.44
C GLN A 367 -3.09 11.51 -6.87
N GLU A 368 -2.10 11.12 -7.68
CA GLU A 368 -0.69 11.07 -7.26
C GLU A 368 -0.40 10.16 -6.05
N VAL A 369 -1.13 9.04 -5.96
CA VAL A 369 -0.89 8.07 -4.90
C VAL A 369 0.28 7.19 -5.30
N ASP A 370 1.41 7.26 -4.60
CA ASP A 370 2.51 6.32 -4.83
C ASP A 370 2.07 4.86 -4.63
N PHE A 371 2.46 3.96 -5.54
CA PHE A 371 2.14 2.52 -5.44
C PHE A 371 2.61 1.93 -4.10
N ARG A 372 3.77 2.38 -3.61
CA ARG A 372 4.31 1.95 -2.32
C ARG A 372 3.51 2.52 -1.14
N PHE A 373 2.98 3.73 -1.27
CA PHE A 373 2.10 4.31 -0.26
C PHE A 373 0.81 3.48 -0.18
N TYR A 374 0.20 3.20 -1.34
CA TYR A 374 -1.00 2.39 -1.43
C TYR A 374 -0.82 1.00 -0.81
N LYS A 375 0.10 0.20 -1.38
CA LYS A 375 0.24 -1.21 -1.00
C LYS A 375 0.77 -1.45 0.42
N ARG A 376 1.53 -0.50 0.99
CA ARG A 376 2.13 -0.71 2.32
C ARG A 376 1.33 -0.09 3.45
N PHE A 377 0.58 0.97 3.19
CA PHE A 377 0.00 1.79 4.25
C PHE A 377 -1.47 2.11 3.98
N LEU A 378 -1.79 2.74 2.85
CA LEU A 378 -3.11 3.31 2.62
C LEU A 378 -4.21 2.27 2.47
N GLU A 379 -3.98 1.15 1.77
CA GLU A 379 -4.99 0.09 1.55
C GLU A 379 -5.50 -0.49 2.87
N ASN A 380 -4.59 -0.97 3.73
CA ASN A 380 -4.95 -1.51 5.04
C ASN A 380 -5.53 -0.43 5.96
N PHE A 381 -4.95 0.78 5.94
CA PHE A 381 -5.48 1.90 6.74
C PHE A 381 -6.93 2.26 6.38
N LEU A 382 -7.25 2.31 5.09
CA LEU A 382 -8.60 2.57 4.61
C LEU A 382 -9.55 1.43 5.00
N SER A 383 -9.12 0.18 4.89
CA SER A 383 -9.87 -1.00 5.36
C SER A 383 -10.24 -0.87 6.85
N GLU A 384 -9.27 -0.54 7.70
CA GLU A 384 -9.49 -0.30 9.13
C GLU A 384 -10.42 0.90 9.41
N CYS A 385 -10.46 1.88 8.49
CA CYS A 385 -11.39 3.00 8.56
C CYS A 385 -12.80 2.67 8.02
N GLY A 386 -13.05 1.44 7.56
CA GLY A 386 -14.32 0.99 7.02
C GLY A 386 -14.52 1.27 5.52
N PHE A 387 -13.43 1.40 4.77
CA PHE A 387 -13.48 1.61 3.31
C PHE A 387 -13.01 0.37 2.56
N THR A 388 -13.55 0.18 1.37
CA THR A 388 -12.85 -0.56 0.31
C THR A 388 -12.23 0.45 -0.64
N SER A 389 -11.08 0.12 -1.23
CA SER A 389 -10.38 1.00 -2.17
C SER A 389 -9.82 0.24 -3.35
N GLU A 390 -9.74 0.95 -4.47
CA GLU A 390 -9.17 0.42 -5.71
C GLU A 390 -8.06 1.35 -6.17
N PHE A 391 -6.86 0.80 -6.36
CA PHE A 391 -5.69 1.52 -6.86
C PHE A 391 -5.41 1.19 -8.32
N GLN A 392 -5.01 2.20 -9.08
CA GLN A 392 -4.58 2.05 -10.46
C GLN A 392 -3.36 2.89 -10.80
N SER A 393 -2.23 2.22 -11.10
CA SER A 393 -0.99 2.89 -11.53
C SER A 393 -1.13 3.49 -12.92
N LYS A 394 -0.56 4.68 -13.14
CA LYS A 394 -0.38 5.21 -14.49
C LYS A 394 0.54 4.28 -15.28
N ALA A 395 -0.07 3.50 -16.17
CA ALA A 395 0.57 2.71 -17.22
C ALA A 395 1.50 1.53 -16.81
N ASN A 396 1.60 1.11 -15.55
CA ASN A 396 2.64 0.14 -15.10
C ASN A 396 4.09 0.63 -15.32
N VAL A 397 4.30 1.90 -15.66
CA VAL A 397 5.62 2.52 -15.90
C VAL A 397 5.92 3.58 -14.84
N VAL A 398 4.89 4.26 -14.33
CA VAL A 398 5.00 5.26 -13.27
C VAL A 398 4.63 4.65 -11.93
N ASN A 399 5.41 4.97 -10.90
CA ASN A 399 5.21 4.45 -9.54
C ASN A 399 4.14 5.23 -8.73
N GLU A 400 3.24 5.97 -9.39
CA GLU A 400 2.04 6.58 -8.80
C GLU A 400 0.79 6.25 -9.62
N GLY A 401 -0.38 6.58 -9.06
CA GLY A 401 -1.65 6.28 -9.65
C GLY A 401 -2.84 6.97 -8.98
N LEU A 402 -4.02 6.49 -9.35
CA LEU A 402 -5.30 6.96 -8.86
C LEU A 402 -5.88 5.97 -7.83
N VAL A 403 -6.61 6.49 -6.86
CA VAL A 403 -7.40 5.68 -5.92
C VAL A 403 -8.86 6.16 -5.90
N ILE A 404 -9.79 5.22 -5.96
CA ILE A 404 -11.18 5.43 -5.55
C ILE A 404 -11.41 4.60 -4.29
N ALA A 405 -11.81 5.24 -3.19
CA ALA A 405 -12.14 4.56 -1.94
C ALA A 405 -13.57 4.90 -1.51
N TYR A 406 -14.35 3.90 -1.13
CA TYR A 406 -15.75 4.07 -0.74
C TYR A 406 -16.08 3.35 0.57
N ASN A 407 -16.93 3.99 1.38
CA ASN A 407 -17.35 3.48 2.68
C ASN A 407 -18.31 2.29 2.49
N ILE A 408 -17.94 1.13 3.01
CA ILE A 408 -18.70 -0.12 2.85
C ILE A 408 -20.06 -0.08 3.56
N SER A 409 -20.25 0.85 4.51
CA SER A 409 -21.53 1.06 5.18
C SER A 409 -22.54 1.83 4.34
N LYS A 410 -22.14 2.35 3.16
CA LYS A 410 -23.01 3.12 2.25
C LYS A 410 -23.03 2.59 0.83
N PHE A 411 -21.94 1.99 0.40
CA PHE A 411 -21.76 1.51 -0.95
C PHE A 411 -21.36 0.04 -0.96
N ARG A 412 -21.81 -0.67 -1.99
CA ARG A 412 -21.32 -2.00 -2.36
C ARG A 412 -20.78 -1.94 -3.79
N GLN A 413 -19.73 -2.70 -4.08
CA GLN A 413 -19.29 -2.87 -5.46
C GLN A 413 -20.30 -3.73 -6.19
N VAL A 414 -20.65 -3.32 -7.41
CA VAL A 414 -21.67 -4.03 -8.21
C VAL A 414 -21.07 -5.24 -8.94
N THR A 415 -19.76 -5.24 -9.17
CA THR A 415 -19.07 -6.27 -9.95
C THR A 415 -17.86 -6.88 -9.27
N SER A 416 -17.68 -8.19 -9.50
CA SER A 416 -16.50 -8.97 -9.10
C SER A 416 -15.36 -8.92 -10.13
N THR A 417 -15.60 -8.34 -11.31
CA THR A 417 -14.56 -8.10 -12.32
C THR A 417 -13.78 -6.82 -12.01
N SER A 418 -12.46 -6.89 -12.17
CA SER A 418 -11.49 -5.84 -11.84
C SER A 418 -11.93 -4.43 -12.27
N PRO A 419 -11.53 -3.39 -11.52
CA PRO A 419 -11.78 -1.99 -11.89
C PRO A 419 -11.29 -1.68 -13.29
N SER A 420 -12.01 -0.82 -13.99
CA SER A 420 -11.72 -0.44 -15.36
C SER A 420 -10.67 0.66 -15.36
N MET A 421 -9.39 0.31 -15.60
CA MET A 421 -8.41 1.31 -16.02
C MET A 421 -8.43 1.30 -17.53
N ILE A 422 -8.53 2.49 -18.12
CA ILE A 422 -8.18 2.64 -19.52
C ILE A 422 -7.19 3.79 -19.63
N ARG A 423 -6.06 3.52 -20.29
CA ARG A 423 -5.18 4.61 -20.72
C ARG A 423 -5.94 5.40 -21.77
N LEU A 424 -5.94 6.72 -21.69
CA LEU A 424 -6.70 7.54 -22.65
C LEU A 424 -6.20 7.32 -24.09
N SER A 425 -4.92 7.02 -24.27
CA SER A 425 -4.34 6.63 -25.56
C SER A 425 -4.87 5.31 -26.12
N GLU A 426 -5.55 4.47 -25.34
CA GLU A 426 -6.21 3.25 -25.85
C GLU A 426 -7.59 3.58 -26.43
N LEU A 427 -8.20 4.71 -26.05
CA LEU A 427 -9.54 5.13 -26.49
C LEU A 427 -9.57 5.69 -27.91
N ILE A 428 -8.41 5.95 -28.51
CA ILE A 428 -8.27 6.40 -29.91
C ILE A 428 -8.22 5.25 -30.93
N ASP A 429 -8.28 3.99 -30.48
CA ASP A 429 -8.45 2.82 -31.36
C ASP A 429 -9.90 2.81 -31.89
N THR A 430 -10.11 3.38 -33.08
CA THR A 430 -11.44 3.57 -33.68
C THR A 430 -12.14 2.26 -34.05
N ASP A 431 -11.41 1.15 -34.18
CA ASP A 431 -12.02 -0.17 -34.38
C ASP A 431 -12.80 -0.61 -33.14
N LYS A 432 -12.35 -0.17 -31.95
CA LYS A 432 -13.02 -0.43 -30.66
C LYS A 432 -13.92 0.73 -30.23
N TYR A 433 -13.48 1.96 -30.47
CA TYR A 433 -14.11 3.21 -30.02
C TYR A 433 -14.42 4.11 -31.23
N PRO A 434 -15.37 3.72 -32.11
CA PRO A 434 -15.70 4.47 -33.33
C PRO A 434 -16.19 5.89 -33.05
N GLU A 435 -16.70 6.16 -31.84
CA GLU A 435 -17.09 7.49 -31.36
C GLU A 435 -15.95 8.51 -31.33
N ASN A 436 -14.69 8.08 -31.45
CA ASN A 436 -13.50 8.95 -31.41
C ASN A 436 -12.85 9.18 -32.79
N THR A 437 -13.55 8.86 -33.88
CA THR A 437 -13.03 8.99 -35.26
C THR A 437 -12.68 10.43 -35.63
N ASP A 438 -13.45 11.40 -35.14
CA ASP A 438 -13.21 12.83 -35.31
C ASP A 438 -11.91 13.31 -34.60
N ILE A 439 -11.64 12.81 -33.39
CA ILE A 439 -10.39 13.06 -32.67
C ILE A 439 -9.21 12.49 -33.45
N VAL A 440 -9.31 11.25 -33.95
CA VAL A 440 -8.23 10.64 -34.74
C VAL A 440 -7.99 11.41 -36.04
N SER A 441 -9.07 11.82 -36.71
CA SER A 441 -8.98 12.64 -37.93
C SER A 441 -8.26 13.96 -37.65
N LEU A 442 -8.58 14.64 -36.54
CA LEU A 442 -7.87 15.84 -36.09
C LEU A 442 -6.38 15.56 -35.86
N LEU A 443 -6.06 14.47 -35.17
CA LEU A 443 -4.67 14.11 -34.80
C LEU A 443 -3.82 13.62 -35.97
N ASP A 444 -4.42 13.20 -37.08
CA ASP A 444 -3.71 12.74 -38.29
C ASP A 444 -3.21 13.89 -39.18
N HIS A 445 -3.65 15.13 -38.91
CA HIS A 445 -3.04 16.31 -39.52
C HIS A 445 -1.58 16.46 -39.05
N GLN A 446 -0.66 16.70 -39.99
CA GLN A 446 0.79 16.77 -39.69
C GLN A 446 1.13 17.80 -38.62
N GLU A 447 0.39 18.92 -38.56
CA GLU A 447 0.58 19.98 -37.55
C GLU A 447 0.29 19.51 -36.12
N HIS A 448 -0.49 18.44 -35.95
CA HIS A 448 -0.83 17.84 -34.65
C HIS A 448 0.02 16.62 -34.28
N ALA A 449 1.05 16.27 -35.06
CA ALA A 449 1.96 15.18 -34.73
C ALA A 449 2.57 15.30 -33.31
N PRO A 450 2.97 16.49 -32.80
CA PRO A 450 3.45 16.64 -31.42
C PRO A 450 2.37 16.37 -30.35
N ILE A 451 1.13 16.79 -30.60
CA ILE A 451 -0.03 16.55 -29.71
C ILE A 451 -0.36 15.06 -29.67
N LYS A 452 -0.39 14.41 -30.84
CA LYS A 452 -0.59 12.96 -30.96
C LYS A 452 0.50 12.23 -30.19
N ALA A 453 1.77 12.59 -30.38
CA ALA A 453 2.89 12.01 -29.65
C ALA A 453 2.72 12.16 -28.12
N LEU A 454 2.34 13.35 -27.64
CA LEU A 454 2.14 13.60 -26.21
C LEU A 454 1.01 12.74 -25.62
N LEU A 455 -0.10 12.54 -26.35
CA LEU A 455 -1.19 11.66 -25.92
C LEU A 455 -0.75 10.21 -25.71
N PHE A 456 0.17 9.70 -26.55
CA PHE A 456 0.71 8.34 -26.42
C PHE A 456 1.84 8.25 -25.40
N GLU A 457 2.69 9.28 -25.28
CA GLU A 457 3.82 9.31 -24.35
C GLU A 457 3.35 9.45 -22.90
N LYS A 458 2.39 10.35 -22.65
CA LYS A 458 1.90 10.60 -21.30
C LYS A 458 0.95 9.48 -20.87
N PRO A 459 1.25 8.77 -19.77
CA PRO A 459 0.49 7.62 -19.31
C PRO A 459 -0.82 8.02 -18.58
N THR A 460 -1.60 8.91 -19.19
CA THR A 460 -2.83 9.44 -18.62
C THR A 460 -3.91 8.36 -18.62
N VAL A 461 -4.59 8.19 -17.49
CA VAL A 461 -5.58 7.14 -17.28
C VAL A 461 -6.91 7.73 -16.78
N VAL A 462 -7.99 7.03 -17.08
CA VAL A 462 -9.28 7.18 -16.40
C VAL A 462 -9.55 5.91 -15.59
N GLN A 463 -9.86 6.09 -14.32
CA GLN A 463 -10.23 5.02 -13.39
C GLN A 463 -11.74 5.06 -13.17
N LEU A 464 -12.40 3.90 -13.27
CA LEU A 464 -13.84 3.79 -13.04
C LEU A 464 -14.16 2.64 -12.07
N VAL A 465 -15.07 2.91 -11.13
CA VAL A 465 -15.65 1.91 -10.24
C VAL A 465 -17.16 2.06 -10.25
N LEU A 466 -17.86 0.98 -10.62
CA LEU A 466 -19.32 0.92 -10.49
C LEU A 466 -19.68 0.43 -9.09
N ILE A 467 -20.20 1.36 -8.29
CA ILE A 467 -20.72 1.09 -6.95
C ILE A 467 -22.24 1.30 -6.93
N GLU A 468 -22.87 0.78 -5.90
CA GLU A 468 -24.30 0.94 -5.69
C GLU A 468 -24.55 1.33 -4.25
N THR A 469 -25.40 2.32 -4.03
CA THR A 469 -25.87 2.66 -2.69
C THR A 469 -26.58 1.48 -2.05
N LEU A 470 -26.65 1.44 -0.72
CA LEU A 470 -27.39 0.36 -0.05
C LEU A 470 -28.86 0.26 -0.50
N ASN A 471 -29.47 1.37 -0.91
CA ASN A 471 -30.84 1.45 -1.43
C ASN A 471 -31.00 1.02 -2.90
N GLY A 472 -29.92 0.62 -3.56
CA GLY A 472 -29.98 0.08 -4.92
C GLY A 472 -29.80 1.09 -6.04
N LYS A 473 -29.33 2.31 -5.74
CA LYS A 473 -29.04 3.34 -6.76
C LYS A 473 -27.60 3.14 -7.29
N PRO A 474 -27.41 2.89 -8.60
CA PRO A 474 -26.08 2.73 -9.18
C PRO A 474 -25.36 4.07 -9.33
N VAL A 475 -24.07 4.07 -9.03
CA VAL A 475 -23.17 5.22 -9.07
C VAL A 475 -21.89 4.81 -9.81
N LEU A 476 -21.57 5.50 -10.90
CA LEU A 476 -20.29 5.37 -11.57
C LEU A 476 -19.33 6.41 -10.99
N ALA A 477 -18.41 5.95 -10.15
CA ALA A 477 -17.33 6.78 -9.62
C ALA A 477 -16.17 6.78 -10.63
N VAL A 478 -15.76 7.96 -11.08
CA VAL A 478 -14.71 8.17 -12.08
C VAL A 478 -13.63 9.08 -11.50
N ASN A 479 -12.36 8.72 -11.71
CA ASN A 479 -11.20 9.49 -11.30
C ASN A 479 -10.24 9.68 -12.47
N THR A 480 -9.62 10.85 -12.59
CA THR A 480 -8.53 11.10 -13.55
C THR A 480 -7.50 12.08 -13.00
N HIS A 481 -6.34 12.13 -13.66
CA HIS A 481 -5.35 13.17 -13.48
C HIS A 481 -4.79 13.49 -14.87
N LEU A 482 -5.22 14.61 -15.45
CA LEU A 482 -4.85 15.05 -16.81
C LEU A 482 -3.42 15.59 -16.88
N VAL A 483 -2.89 15.76 -18.09
CA VAL A 483 -1.53 16.30 -18.29
C VAL A 483 -1.39 17.69 -17.67
N CYS A 484 -0.29 17.96 -16.96
CA CYS A 484 -0.12 19.20 -16.20
C CYS A 484 0.41 20.39 -17.00
N ASP A 485 1.17 20.15 -18.06
CA ASP A 485 1.86 21.22 -18.78
C ASP A 485 0.87 22.23 -19.41
N PRO A 486 0.95 23.52 -19.02
CA PRO A 486 0.01 24.55 -19.44
C PRO A 486 0.05 24.85 -20.94
N ALA A 487 1.13 24.49 -21.64
CA ALA A 487 1.24 24.69 -23.09
C ALA A 487 0.33 23.76 -23.91
N TYR A 488 -0.23 22.71 -23.30
CA TYR A 488 -0.96 21.65 -24.00
C TYR A 488 -2.46 21.62 -23.66
N GLU A 489 -3.13 22.77 -23.65
CA GLU A 489 -4.57 22.87 -23.36
C GLU A 489 -5.44 22.02 -24.30
N MET A 490 -5.05 21.92 -25.58
CA MET A 490 -5.74 21.05 -26.55
C MET A 490 -5.64 19.57 -26.18
N VAL A 491 -4.50 19.14 -25.62
CA VAL A 491 -4.31 17.76 -25.17
C VAL A 491 -5.21 17.48 -23.96
N LYS A 492 -5.27 18.39 -22.99
CA LYS A 492 -6.19 18.29 -21.84
C LYS A 492 -7.65 18.21 -22.31
N THR A 493 -8.04 19.05 -23.26
CA THR A 493 -9.38 19.06 -23.85
C THR A 493 -9.72 17.75 -24.56
N ILE A 494 -8.79 17.19 -25.35
CA ILE A 494 -8.97 15.87 -25.99
C ILE A 494 -9.07 14.77 -24.92
N GLN A 495 -8.22 14.79 -23.90
CA GLN A 495 -8.26 13.81 -22.81
C GLN A 495 -9.59 13.85 -22.05
N ALA A 496 -10.07 15.05 -21.72
CA ALA A 496 -11.38 15.29 -21.13
C ALA A 496 -12.52 14.74 -22.01
N LEU A 497 -12.48 15.00 -23.32
CA LEU A 497 -13.45 14.51 -24.28
C LEU A 497 -13.47 12.98 -24.36
N LEU A 498 -12.29 12.35 -24.40
CA LEU A 498 -12.17 10.89 -24.37
C LEU A 498 -12.80 10.30 -23.09
N CYS A 499 -12.60 10.93 -21.94
CA CYS A 499 -13.25 10.53 -20.68
C CYS A 499 -14.78 10.64 -20.79
N VAL A 500 -15.31 11.78 -21.24
CA VAL A 500 -16.76 12.02 -21.34
C VAL A 500 -17.43 11.04 -22.30
N ARG A 501 -16.82 10.77 -23.46
CA ARG A 501 -17.33 9.78 -24.42
C ARG A 501 -17.28 8.37 -23.88
N PHE A 502 -16.19 8.01 -23.20
CA PHE A 502 -16.07 6.70 -22.58
C PHE A 502 -17.15 6.49 -21.50
N ILE A 503 -17.38 7.47 -20.63
CA ILE A 503 -18.47 7.45 -19.63
C ILE A 503 -19.83 7.30 -20.32
N SER A 504 -20.08 8.07 -21.39
CA SER A 504 -21.35 8.02 -22.13
C SER A 504 -21.59 6.66 -22.76
N ARG A 505 -20.54 6.04 -23.29
CA ARG A 505 -20.56 4.66 -23.78
C ARG A 505 -20.89 3.66 -22.68
N ILE A 506 -20.19 3.71 -21.55
CA ILE A 506 -20.48 2.84 -20.39
C ILE A 506 -21.96 2.99 -20.00
N LYS A 507 -22.45 4.21 -19.84
CA LYS A 507 -23.84 4.48 -19.48
C LYS A 507 -24.83 3.86 -20.46
N LYS A 508 -24.57 3.96 -21.77
CA LYS A 508 -25.40 3.38 -22.82
C LYS A 508 -25.37 1.85 -22.81
N GLU A 509 -24.19 1.25 -22.66
CA GLU A 509 -24.02 -0.20 -22.68
C GLU A 509 -24.61 -0.88 -21.43
N LEU A 510 -24.56 -0.22 -20.26
CA LEU A 510 -25.17 -0.77 -19.05
C LEU A 510 -26.70 -0.68 -19.03
N ASP A 511 -27.32 0.11 -19.93
CA ASP A 511 -28.76 0.41 -19.96
C ASP A 511 -29.32 0.84 -18.59
N LEU A 512 -28.50 1.53 -17.80
CA LEU A 512 -28.87 2.04 -16.47
C LEU A 512 -29.39 3.47 -16.62
N ARG A 513 -30.70 3.59 -16.89
CA ARG A 513 -31.35 4.91 -17.11
C ARG A 513 -31.19 5.89 -15.95
N ASP A 514 -30.94 5.39 -14.73
CA ASP A 514 -30.85 6.18 -13.49
C ASP A 514 -29.44 6.19 -12.85
N ILE A 515 -28.39 5.79 -13.58
CA ILE A 515 -27.02 5.82 -13.06
C ILE A 515 -26.57 7.25 -12.75
N GLN A 516 -26.05 7.45 -11.54
CA GLN A 516 -25.42 8.71 -11.14
C GLN A 516 -23.96 8.69 -11.56
N ILE A 517 -23.50 9.72 -12.25
CA ILE A 517 -22.08 9.87 -12.57
C ILE A 517 -21.47 10.79 -11.53
N LEU A 518 -20.35 10.36 -10.94
CA LEU A 518 -19.50 11.18 -10.10
C LEU A 518 -18.09 11.12 -10.70
N PHE A 519 -17.60 12.24 -11.21
CA PHE A 519 -16.31 12.31 -11.87
C PHE A 519 -15.44 13.36 -11.21
N ALA A 520 -14.45 12.94 -10.45
CA ALA A 520 -13.50 13.83 -9.82
C ALA A 520 -12.09 13.66 -10.39
N GLY A 521 -11.21 14.58 -10.06
CA GLY A 521 -9.83 14.53 -10.53
C GLY A 521 -9.10 15.84 -10.41
N ASP A 522 -7.81 15.76 -10.71
CA ASP A 522 -6.97 16.89 -11.06
C ASP A 522 -7.00 17.04 -12.59
N PHE A 523 -7.68 18.07 -13.06
CA PHE A 523 -7.87 18.32 -14.48
C PHE A 523 -6.77 19.21 -15.06
N ASN A 524 -5.90 19.78 -14.22
CA ASN A 524 -4.87 20.74 -14.64
C ASN A 524 -5.40 21.87 -15.55
N SER A 525 -6.67 22.24 -15.38
CA SER A 525 -7.38 23.20 -16.24
C SER A 525 -8.18 24.19 -15.39
N LEU A 526 -8.04 25.49 -15.70
CA LEU A 526 -8.71 26.58 -14.97
C LEU A 526 -10.22 26.66 -15.29
N PRO A 527 -11.03 27.39 -14.50
CA PRO A 527 -12.48 27.48 -14.72
C PRO A 527 -12.91 28.04 -16.08
N ASP A 528 -12.07 28.82 -16.75
CA ASP A 528 -12.30 29.42 -18.07
C ASP A 528 -11.77 28.55 -19.23
N SER A 529 -11.27 27.34 -18.93
CA SER A 529 -10.75 26.40 -19.92
C SER A 529 -11.83 25.76 -20.82
N ALA A 530 -11.39 25.26 -21.98
CA ALA A 530 -12.23 24.43 -22.85
C ALA A 530 -12.62 23.10 -22.18
N VAL A 531 -11.81 22.59 -21.24
CA VAL A 531 -12.16 21.41 -20.42
C VAL A 531 -13.41 21.72 -19.57
N VAL A 532 -13.42 22.82 -18.82
CA VAL A 532 -14.59 23.18 -18.00
C VAL A 532 -15.80 23.53 -18.87
N GLN A 533 -15.58 24.18 -20.03
CA GLN A 533 -16.63 24.42 -21.01
C GLN A 533 -17.28 23.11 -21.48
N LEU A 534 -16.48 22.11 -21.84
CA LEU A 534 -16.97 20.80 -22.27
C LEU A 534 -17.88 20.16 -21.21
N PHE A 535 -17.47 20.19 -19.93
CA PHE A 535 -18.24 19.57 -18.85
C PHE A 535 -19.54 20.32 -18.56
N THR A 536 -19.50 21.65 -18.54
CA THR A 536 -20.65 22.49 -18.13
C THR A 536 -21.65 22.75 -19.24
N GLN A 537 -21.21 22.71 -20.50
CA GLN A 537 -22.06 23.03 -21.66
C GLN A 537 -22.33 21.81 -22.54
N GLY A 538 -21.55 20.74 -22.38
CA GLY A 538 -21.60 19.58 -23.27
C GLY A 538 -21.07 19.89 -24.67
N PHE A 539 -20.45 21.04 -24.91
CA PHE A 539 -19.86 21.34 -26.21
C PHE A 539 -18.64 22.26 -26.16
N VAL A 540 -17.74 22.07 -27.12
CA VAL A 540 -16.65 22.99 -27.45
C VAL A 540 -16.72 23.23 -28.95
N ASP A 541 -16.95 24.48 -29.33
CA ASP A 541 -17.11 24.88 -30.73
C ASP A 541 -15.82 24.68 -31.54
N ALA A 542 -15.95 24.42 -32.84
CA ALA A 542 -14.80 24.25 -33.73
C ALA A 542 -13.93 25.52 -33.85
N GLU A 543 -14.51 26.70 -33.66
CA GLU A 543 -13.80 27.98 -33.66
C GLU A 543 -13.19 28.33 -32.28
N ASN A 544 -13.33 27.44 -31.28
CA ASN A 544 -12.70 27.66 -29.98
C ASN A 544 -11.17 27.79 -30.16
N PRO A 545 -10.52 28.81 -29.57
CA PRO A 545 -9.08 29.03 -29.68
C PRO A 545 -8.22 27.81 -29.32
N VAL A 546 -8.73 26.91 -28.46
CA VAL A 546 -8.05 25.67 -28.07
C VAL A 546 -7.69 24.79 -29.27
N TRP A 547 -8.47 24.83 -30.35
CA TRP A 547 -8.25 24.03 -31.55
C TRP A 547 -7.29 24.66 -32.56
N SER A 548 -6.74 25.83 -32.27
CA SER A 548 -5.78 26.54 -33.13
C SER A 548 -6.25 26.70 -34.59
N GLY A 549 -7.56 26.87 -34.82
CA GLY A 549 -8.16 27.08 -36.14
C GLY A 549 -8.33 25.83 -37.01
N MET A 550 -8.03 24.64 -36.49
CA MET A 550 -8.17 23.37 -37.21
C MET A 550 -9.47 22.59 -36.88
N GLY A 551 -10.15 23.01 -35.80
CA GLY A 551 -11.55 22.75 -35.48
C GLY A 551 -11.99 21.31 -35.22
N LEU A 552 -12.24 21.00 -33.94
CA LEU A 552 -13.08 19.88 -33.53
C LEU A 552 -14.36 20.41 -32.88
N SER A 553 -15.52 20.21 -33.52
CA SER A 553 -16.82 20.51 -32.90
C SER A 553 -17.19 19.36 -31.96
N ALA A 554 -16.68 19.40 -30.73
CA ALA A 554 -17.05 18.42 -29.70
C ALA A 554 -18.45 18.74 -29.18
N LYS A 555 -19.42 17.85 -29.37
CA LYS A 555 -20.78 17.97 -28.82
C LYS A 555 -21.20 16.65 -28.18
N GLU A 556 -21.44 16.70 -26.89
CA GLU A 556 -21.73 15.57 -26.02
C GLU A 556 -23.06 15.82 -25.28
N ASP A 557 -23.88 14.79 -25.14
CA ASP A 557 -25.19 14.90 -24.47
C ASP A 557 -25.07 15.02 -22.94
N CYS A 558 -23.91 14.70 -22.38
CA CYS A 558 -23.66 14.71 -20.95
C CYS A 558 -23.18 16.08 -20.49
N ILE A 559 -24.03 16.76 -19.71
CA ILE A 559 -23.68 17.98 -18.96
C ILE A 559 -23.46 17.59 -17.50
N TYR A 560 -22.45 18.20 -16.88
CA TYR A 560 -22.08 17.98 -15.49
C TYR A 560 -22.12 19.28 -14.68
N GLU A 561 -22.38 19.15 -13.39
CA GLU A 561 -22.32 20.24 -12.42
C GLU A 561 -21.10 20.07 -11.51
N SER A 562 -20.39 21.17 -11.21
CA SER A 562 -19.31 21.14 -10.20
C SER A 562 -19.93 21.14 -8.80
N LEU A 563 -19.85 20.01 -8.11
CA LEU A 563 -20.42 19.82 -6.77
C LEU A 563 -19.75 20.70 -5.70
N ALA A 564 -18.49 21.08 -5.91
CA ALA A 564 -17.73 21.93 -5.00
C ALA A 564 -17.55 23.36 -5.52
N GLY A 565 -18.21 23.72 -6.63
CA GLY A 565 -18.10 25.04 -7.26
C GLY A 565 -16.72 25.29 -7.89
N TYR A 566 -16.31 26.56 -7.85
CA TYR A 566 -15.03 27.04 -8.41
C TYR A 566 -14.31 27.86 -7.33
N PRO A 567 -13.59 27.22 -6.40
CA PRO A 567 -12.75 27.92 -5.44
C PRO A 567 -11.75 28.85 -6.14
N GLU A 568 -11.23 29.85 -5.42
CA GLU A 568 -10.18 30.72 -5.98
C GLU A 568 -8.96 29.92 -6.43
N TYR A 569 -8.57 28.92 -5.63
CA TYR A 569 -7.54 27.97 -5.97
C TYR A 569 -7.74 26.63 -5.25
N THR A 570 -7.22 25.58 -5.87
CA THR A 570 -7.08 24.25 -5.29
C THR A 570 -5.61 23.84 -5.21
N ASN A 571 -4.74 24.37 -6.07
CA ASN A 571 -3.28 24.27 -5.96
C ASN A 571 -2.66 25.64 -5.63
N TYR A 572 -1.68 25.67 -4.73
CA TYR A 572 -0.97 26.91 -4.37
C TYR A 572 0.52 26.68 -4.07
N THR A 573 1.39 27.08 -5.00
CA THR A 573 2.85 26.92 -4.93
C THR A 573 3.59 28.24 -5.19
N LYS A 574 4.83 28.33 -4.71
CA LYS A 574 5.72 29.48 -4.93
C LYS A 574 7.15 29.01 -5.28
N TRP A 575 7.74 29.50 -6.36
CA TRP A 575 9.17 29.25 -6.63
C TRP A 575 10.06 30.32 -5.99
N ASP A 576 9.56 31.57 -5.94
CA ASP A 576 10.20 32.74 -5.35
C ASP A 576 9.11 33.70 -4.82
N THR A 577 9.45 34.89 -4.31
CA THR A 577 8.49 35.87 -3.76
C THR A 577 7.32 36.15 -4.70
N ASP A 578 7.60 36.27 -6.00
CA ASP A 578 6.64 36.70 -7.01
C ASP A 578 6.28 35.62 -8.04
N LEU A 579 6.96 34.48 -8.05
CA LEU A 579 6.77 33.40 -9.03
C LEU A 579 6.16 32.16 -8.38
N GLY A 580 5.21 31.50 -9.05
CA GLY A 580 4.49 30.33 -8.54
C GLY A 580 3.27 30.00 -9.37
N PHE A 581 2.48 29.03 -8.92
CA PHE A 581 1.17 28.72 -9.49
C PHE A 581 0.09 28.78 -8.42
N CYS A 582 -1.04 29.38 -8.77
CA CYS A 582 -2.22 29.50 -7.92
C CYS A 582 -3.45 29.41 -8.84
N GLY A 583 -4.26 28.37 -8.68
CA GLY A 583 -5.42 28.17 -9.54
C GLY A 583 -6.31 27.01 -9.10
N CYS A 584 -7.58 27.07 -9.53
CA CYS A 584 -8.53 25.99 -9.38
C CYS A 584 -8.35 25.01 -10.54
N ILE A 585 -7.84 23.82 -10.25
CA ILE A 585 -7.58 22.78 -11.24
C ILE A 585 -8.14 21.42 -10.86
N ASP A 586 -8.63 21.28 -9.63
CA ASP A 586 -9.32 20.11 -9.13
C ASP A 586 -10.83 20.31 -9.19
N TYR A 587 -11.59 19.27 -9.51
CA TYR A 587 -13.06 19.33 -9.60
C TYR A 587 -13.72 18.05 -9.13
N ILE A 588 -14.98 18.16 -8.68
CA ILE A 588 -15.89 17.05 -8.45
C ILE A 588 -17.13 17.30 -9.30
N TRP A 589 -17.22 16.64 -10.45
CA TRP A 589 -18.33 16.73 -11.38
C TRP A 589 -19.41 15.69 -11.05
N ALA A 590 -20.67 16.04 -11.26
CA ALA A 590 -21.76 15.07 -11.19
C ALA A 590 -22.82 15.30 -12.25
N SER A 591 -23.59 14.25 -12.55
CA SER A 591 -24.84 14.41 -13.28
C SER A 591 -25.81 15.32 -12.52
N PRO A 592 -26.63 16.16 -13.19
CA PRO A 592 -27.50 17.18 -12.56
C PRO A 592 -28.51 16.66 -11.52
N ALA A 593 -28.70 15.35 -11.39
CA ALA A 593 -29.58 14.74 -10.41
C ALA A 593 -28.98 14.64 -9.00
N VAL A 594 -27.69 14.98 -8.81
CA VAL A 594 -27.02 14.94 -7.51
C VAL A 594 -27.16 16.30 -6.80
N SER A 595 -27.89 16.32 -5.67
CA SER A 595 -28.09 17.55 -4.90
C SER A 595 -26.95 17.77 -3.90
N VAL A 596 -26.29 18.92 -4.00
CA VAL A 596 -25.33 19.41 -3.00
C VAL A 596 -26.07 19.98 -1.80
N GLU A 597 -25.73 19.54 -0.60
CA GLU A 597 -26.24 20.13 0.65
C GLU A 597 -25.27 21.14 1.25
N LYS A 598 -23.97 20.86 1.15
CA LYS A 598 -22.91 21.69 1.72
C LYS A 598 -21.61 21.51 0.97
N VAL A 599 -20.92 22.60 0.67
CA VAL A 599 -19.51 22.58 0.28
C VAL A 599 -18.68 22.98 1.50
N VAL A 600 -17.65 22.21 1.84
CA VAL A 600 -16.75 22.57 2.94
C VAL A 600 -15.84 23.68 2.46
N PRO A 601 -15.80 24.84 3.15
CA PRO A 601 -15.00 25.98 2.72
C PRO A 601 -13.51 25.64 2.62
N MET A 602 -12.82 26.32 1.72
CA MET A 602 -11.36 26.30 1.64
C MET A 602 -10.74 26.95 2.89
N PRO A 603 -9.49 26.61 3.26
CA PRO A 603 -8.76 27.31 4.30
C PRO A 603 -8.65 28.81 4.00
N ASP A 604 -8.63 29.62 5.06
CA ASP A 604 -8.34 31.05 4.96
C ASP A 604 -6.97 31.26 4.28
N HIS A 605 -6.88 32.20 3.33
CA HIS A 605 -5.64 32.43 2.56
C HIS A 605 -4.42 32.69 3.46
N SER A 606 -4.61 33.36 4.60
CA SER A 606 -3.56 33.58 5.59
C SER A 606 -2.96 32.30 6.18
N LEU A 607 -3.71 31.19 6.22
CA LEU A 607 -3.18 29.89 6.62
C LEU A 607 -2.34 29.26 5.51
N VAL A 608 -2.78 29.38 4.26
CA VAL A 608 -2.09 28.86 3.07
C VAL A 608 -0.74 29.56 2.88
N THR A 609 -0.68 30.86 3.14
CA THR A 609 0.56 31.66 3.00
C THR A 609 1.38 31.78 4.28
N LYS A 610 0.93 31.20 5.41
CA LYS A 610 1.63 31.27 6.71
C LYS A 610 3.09 30.81 6.60
N HIS A 611 3.34 29.83 5.74
CA HIS A 611 4.67 29.28 5.44
C HIS A 611 5.09 29.56 3.99
N THR A 612 4.72 30.72 3.45
CA THR A 612 4.88 31.15 2.04
C THR A 612 3.89 30.50 1.08
N ALA A 613 3.84 29.16 1.04
CA ALA A 613 2.93 28.38 0.20
C ALA A 613 2.79 26.94 0.76
N ILE A 614 2.12 26.05 0.01
CA ILE A 614 1.97 24.62 0.35
C ILE A 614 2.69 23.75 -0.69
N PRO A 615 3.26 22.58 -0.33
CA PRO A 615 3.24 21.94 0.98
C PRO A 615 4.06 22.70 2.04
N SER A 616 3.84 22.37 3.30
CA SER A 616 4.58 22.91 4.45
C SER A 616 4.69 21.86 5.56
N ALA A 617 5.27 22.20 6.70
CA ALA A 617 5.20 21.36 7.90
C ALA A 617 3.75 21.04 8.31
N TYR A 618 2.79 21.89 7.96
CA TYR A 618 1.40 21.78 8.41
C TYR A 618 0.41 21.43 7.30
N GLN A 619 0.89 21.17 6.06
CA GLN A 619 0.08 20.75 4.91
C GLN A 619 0.89 19.80 3.99
N PRO A 620 0.44 18.55 3.75
CA PRO A 620 1.27 17.52 3.14
C PRO A 620 1.26 17.48 1.60
N SER A 621 0.47 18.34 0.95
CA SER A 621 0.33 18.43 -0.51
C SER A 621 0.40 19.90 -0.93
N ASP A 622 0.75 20.16 -2.19
CA ASP A 622 0.56 21.45 -2.86
C ASP A 622 -0.90 21.70 -3.29
N HIS A 623 -1.76 20.68 -3.19
CA HIS A 623 -3.20 20.80 -3.39
C HIS A 623 -3.98 20.88 -2.07
N LEU A 624 -5.20 21.40 -2.16
CA LEU A 624 -6.20 21.46 -1.11
C LEU A 624 -7.40 20.59 -1.50
N PRO A 625 -7.88 19.70 -0.61
CA PRO A 625 -8.95 18.78 -0.96
C PRO A 625 -10.28 19.52 -1.13
N LEU A 626 -10.99 19.18 -2.21
CA LEU A 626 -12.40 19.52 -2.41
C LEU A 626 -13.26 18.57 -1.60
N ILE A 627 -14.23 19.12 -0.88
CA ILE A 627 -15.14 18.33 -0.03
C ILE A 627 -16.56 18.87 -0.14
N CYS A 628 -17.50 18.00 -0.44
CA CYS A 628 -18.92 18.33 -0.48
C CYS A 628 -19.78 17.22 0.14
N ASP A 629 -20.82 17.62 0.85
CA ASP A 629 -21.88 16.75 1.35
C ASP A 629 -23.03 16.79 0.34
N VAL A 630 -23.44 15.62 -0.13
CA VAL A 630 -24.50 15.45 -1.13
C VAL A 630 -25.57 14.48 -0.65
N LYS A 631 -26.72 14.46 -1.33
CA LYS A 631 -27.77 13.47 -1.14
C LYS A 631 -27.93 12.62 -2.39
N ILE A 632 -27.79 11.30 -2.25
CA ILE A 632 -27.87 10.32 -3.36
C ILE A 632 -29.09 9.41 -3.23
#